data_AF-A0A1Z2LDC2-F1
#
_entry.id   AF-A0A1Z2LDC2-F1
#
_cell.length_a   1.000
_cell.length_b   1.000
_cell.length_c   1.000
_cell.angle_alpha   90.00
_cell.angle_beta   90.00
_cell.angle_gamma   90.00
#
_symmetry.space_group_name_H-M   'P 1'
#
loop_
_entity.id
_entity.type
_entity.pdbx_description
1 polymer ?
#
loop_
_entity_poly.entity_id
_entity_poly.type
_entity_poly.pdbx_seq_one_letter_code
_entity_poly.pdbx_strand_id
1 'polypeptide(L)'
;MSTGTQLRQELTDMWQEIFAVPDEEFDSEESLFEAGGTSLQAVQLMTRIEEAYGVQIPLPVVFAEGSVDRLAELVEEGLLASLGELSEEEALRMLQEETERAARDA
;
A
#
# COMPACT_ATOMS: atom_id res chain seq x y z
N MET A 1 18.36 3.24 2.47
CA MET A 1 17.33 3.61 1.48
C MET A 1 16.18 4.26 2.24
N SER A 2 15.53 5.29 1.70
CA SER A 2 14.36 5.91 2.34
C SER A 2 13.16 4.97 2.25
N THR A 3 12.25 4.99 3.23
CA THR A 3 11.04 4.14 3.23
C THR A 3 10.21 4.30 1.95
N GLY A 4 10.05 5.53 1.45
CA GLY A 4 9.32 5.77 0.18
C GLY A 4 9.99 5.17 -1.06
N THR A 5 11.32 5.02 -1.05
CA THR A 5 12.04 4.31 -2.13
C THR A 5 11.76 2.80 -2.08
N GLN A 6 11.61 2.23 -0.89
CA GLN A 6 11.32 0.81 -0.72
C GLN A 6 9.88 0.46 -1.14
N LEU A 7 8.89 1.25 -0.68
CA LEU A 7 7.49 1.09 -1.08
C LEU A 7 7.32 1.07 -2.60
N ARG A 8 7.95 2.04 -3.26
CA ARG A 8 7.89 2.14 -4.73
C ARG A 8 8.45 0.91 -5.42
N GLN A 9 9.59 0.39 -4.95
CA GLN A 9 10.17 -0.82 -5.52
C GLN A 9 9.24 -2.02 -5.33
N GLU A 10 8.67 -2.20 -4.13
CA GLU A 10 7.75 -3.31 -3.86
C GLU A 10 6.48 -3.22 -4.74
N LEU A 11 5.96 -2.00 -4.97
CA LEU A 11 4.85 -1.78 -5.89
C LEU A 11 5.23 -2.04 -7.35
N THR A 12 6.44 -1.63 -7.78
CA THR A 12 6.98 -1.98 -9.10
C THR A 12 7.06 -3.50 -9.28
N ASP A 13 7.60 -4.23 -8.30
CA ASP A 13 7.73 -5.68 -8.36
C ASP A 13 6.34 -6.34 -8.48
N MET A 14 5.36 -5.92 -7.65
CA MET A 14 3.98 -6.40 -7.74
C MET A 14 3.36 -6.16 -9.12
N TRP A 15 3.59 -4.97 -9.68
CA TRP A 15 3.10 -4.61 -11.01
C TRP A 15 3.70 -5.52 -12.08
N GLN A 16 5.02 -5.59 -12.16
CA GLN A 16 5.72 -6.35 -13.18
C GLN A 16 5.37 -7.83 -13.14
N GLU A 17 5.17 -8.40 -11.95
CA GLU A 17 4.68 -9.78 -11.80
C GLU A 17 3.27 -9.99 -12.36
N ILE A 18 2.35 -9.05 -12.14
CA ILE A 18 0.95 -9.14 -12.56
C ILE A 18 0.78 -8.87 -14.07
N PHE A 19 1.55 -7.92 -14.60
CA PHE A 19 1.48 -7.50 -15.99
C PHE A 19 2.49 -8.22 -16.89
N ALA A 20 3.41 -8.99 -16.31
CA ALA A 20 4.51 -9.65 -17.00
C ALA A 20 5.36 -8.66 -17.84
N VAL A 21 5.61 -7.47 -17.27
CA VAL A 21 6.37 -6.39 -17.90
C VAL A 21 7.82 -6.45 -17.41
N PRO A 22 8.83 -6.54 -18.29
CA PRO A 22 10.24 -6.54 -17.90
C PRO A 22 10.72 -5.13 -17.46
N ASP A 23 11.77 -5.07 -16.64
CA ASP A 23 12.37 -3.81 -16.13
C ASP A 23 12.68 -2.77 -17.21
N GLU A 24 13.09 -3.24 -18.40
CA GLU A 24 13.48 -2.38 -19.52
C GLU A 24 12.31 -1.72 -20.25
N GLU A 25 11.08 -2.23 -20.05
CA GLU A 25 9.85 -1.71 -20.65
C GLU A 25 8.93 -1.06 -19.61
N PHE A 26 9.30 -1.07 -18.33
CA PHE A 26 8.49 -0.53 -17.24
C PHE A 26 8.56 0.99 -17.19
N ASP A 27 7.39 1.63 -17.22
CA ASP A 27 7.20 3.05 -16.94
C ASP A 27 6.37 3.20 -15.65
N SER A 28 6.92 3.89 -14.65
CA SER A 28 6.27 4.02 -13.35
C SER A 28 5.11 5.03 -13.36
N GLU A 29 5.03 5.89 -14.38
CA GLU A 29 3.96 6.85 -14.60
C GLU A 29 2.82 6.28 -15.47
N GLU A 30 3.06 5.16 -16.17
CA GLU A 30 2.05 4.51 -17.01
C GLU A 30 0.91 3.94 -16.16
N SER A 31 -0.31 4.34 -16.47
CA SER A 31 -1.49 3.84 -15.78
C SER A 31 -1.84 2.41 -16.20
N LEU A 32 -2.59 1.71 -15.35
CA LEU A 32 -3.04 0.35 -15.62
C LEU A 32 -3.85 0.27 -16.91
N PHE A 33 -4.65 1.30 -17.20
CA PHE A 33 -5.42 1.39 -18.42
C PHE A 33 -4.56 1.56 -19.67
N GLU A 34 -3.53 2.41 -19.60
CA GLU A 34 -2.58 2.65 -20.69
C GLU A 34 -1.75 1.40 -21.00
N ALA A 35 -1.32 0.68 -19.97
CA ALA A 35 -0.65 -0.61 -20.06
C ALA A 35 -1.57 -1.75 -20.59
N GLY A 36 -2.84 -1.47 -20.91
CA GLY A 36 -3.81 -2.46 -21.41
C GLY A 36 -4.33 -3.42 -20.33
N GLY A 37 -4.25 -3.02 -19.07
CA GLY A 37 -4.63 -3.81 -17.92
C GLY A 37 -6.13 -4.10 -17.83
N THR A 38 -6.42 -5.24 -17.19
CA THR A 38 -7.79 -5.73 -17.00
C THR A 38 -8.28 -5.51 -15.57
N SER A 39 -9.60 -5.56 -15.37
CA SER A 39 -10.18 -5.50 -14.02
C SER A 39 -9.69 -6.62 -13.10
N LEU A 40 -9.37 -7.81 -13.64
CA LEU A 40 -8.82 -8.91 -12.84
C LEU A 40 -7.42 -8.58 -12.34
N GLN A 41 -6.57 -8.00 -13.18
CA GLN A 41 -5.23 -7.56 -12.78
C GLN A 41 -5.30 -6.42 -11.76
N ALA A 42 -6.20 -5.46 -11.96
CA ALA A 42 -6.45 -4.40 -11.00
C ALA A 42 -6.88 -4.96 -9.63
N VAL A 43 -7.81 -5.91 -9.61
CA VAL A 43 -8.25 -6.59 -8.37
C VAL A 43 -7.10 -7.35 -7.71
N GLN A 44 -6.25 -8.05 -8.47
CA GLN A 44 -5.08 -8.75 -7.92
C GLN A 44 -4.09 -7.78 -7.27
N LEU A 45 -3.82 -6.66 -7.93
CA LEU A 45 -2.93 -5.63 -7.43
C LEU A 45 -3.50 -5.00 -6.15
N MET A 46 -4.80 -4.67 -6.15
CA MET A 46 -5.51 -4.16 -4.96
C MET A 46 -5.39 -5.12 -3.77
N THR A 47 -5.64 -6.41 -3.98
CA THR A 47 -5.54 -7.41 -2.91
C THR A 47 -4.12 -7.50 -2.36
N ARG A 48 -3.08 -7.50 -3.22
CA ARG A 48 -1.69 -7.53 -2.74
C ARG A 48 -1.30 -6.28 -1.95
N ILE A 49 -1.75 -5.11 -2.39
CA ILE A 49 -1.53 -3.85 -1.66
C ILE A 49 -2.22 -3.88 -0.29
N GLU A 50 -3.45 -4.34 -0.23
CA GLU A 50 -4.19 -4.49 1.02
C GLU A 50 -3.51 -5.49 1.97
N GLU A 51 -3.04 -6.63 1.46
CA GLU A 51 -2.33 -7.64 2.25
C GLU A 51 -0.98 -7.13 2.78
N ALA A 52 -0.23 -6.35 1.98
CA ALA A 52 1.08 -5.85 2.36
C ALA A 52 1.02 -4.63 3.29
N TYR A 53 0.06 -3.73 3.08
CA TYR A 53 0.04 -2.41 3.71
C TYR A 53 -1.23 -2.11 4.51
N GLY A 54 -2.26 -2.95 4.43
CA GLY A 54 -3.56 -2.67 5.06
C GLY A 54 -4.35 -1.53 4.42
N VAL A 55 -3.91 -1.07 3.24
CA VAL A 55 -4.54 0.06 2.53
C VAL A 55 -5.47 -0.47 1.43
N GLN A 56 -6.74 -0.08 1.50
CA GLN A 56 -7.73 -0.39 0.47
C GLN A 56 -7.85 0.76 -0.53
N ILE A 57 -7.55 0.48 -1.79
CA ILE A 57 -7.66 1.46 -2.88
C ILE A 57 -8.90 1.14 -3.72
N PRO A 58 -9.82 2.08 -3.96
CA PRO A 58 -11.01 1.82 -4.78
C PRO A 58 -10.67 1.42 -6.22
N LEU A 59 -11.33 0.40 -6.76
CA LEU A 59 -11.13 -0.08 -8.13
C LEU A 59 -11.18 1.03 -9.21
N PRO A 60 -12.11 2.01 -9.15
CA PRO A 60 -12.12 3.10 -10.13
C PRO A 60 -10.83 3.94 -10.14
N VAL A 61 -10.18 4.09 -8.99
CA VAL A 61 -8.91 4.83 -8.85
C VAL A 61 -7.78 4.03 -9.47
N VAL A 62 -7.65 2.75 -9.10
CA VAL A 62 -6.62 1.86 -9.66
C VAL A 62 -6.74 1.76 -11.18
N PHE A 63 -7.97 1.67 -11.70
CA PHE A 63 -8.19 1.52 -13.14
C PHE A 63 -7.95 2.83 -13.92
N ALA A 64 -8.32 3.99 -13.37
CA ALA A 64 -8.21 5.26 -14.10
C ALA A 64 -6.83 5.92 -14.00
N GLU A 65 -6.16 5.80 -12.87
CA GLU A 65 -4.92 6.54 -12.56
C GLU A 65 -3.90 5.72 -11.76
N GLY A 66 -4.10 4.41 -11.61
CA GLY A 66 -3.21 3.56 -10.82
C GLY A 66 -1.90 3.25 -11.52
N SER A 67 -1.05 4.24 -11.77
CA SER A 67 0.37 4.03 -12.05
C SER A 67 1.12 3.71 -10.75
N VAL A 68 2.34 3.16 -10.82
CA VAL A 68 3.10 2.84 -9.59
C VAL A 68 3.41 4.10 -8.78
N ASP A 69 3.69 5.22 -9.45
CA ASP A 69 3.84 6.53 -8.82
C ASP A 69 2.61 6.92 -8.00
N ARG A 70 1.43 6.84 -8.61
CA ARG A 70 0.18 7.21 -7.95
C ARG A 70 -0.20 6.22 -6.85
N LEU A 71 0.03 4.93 -7.06
CA LEU A 71 -0.23 3.90 -6.06
C LEU A 71 0.66 4.08 -4.83
N ALA A 72 1.92 4.48 -5.00
CA ALA A 72 2.80 4.79 -3.86
C ALA A 72 2.25 5.94 -3.03
N GLU A 73 1.82 7.03 -3.67
CA GLU A 73 1.19 8.17 -2.98
C GLU A 73 -0.07 7.75 -2.22
N LEU A 74 -0.96 6.97 -2.86
CA LEU A 74 -2.19 6.49 -2.24
C LEU A 74 -1.94 5.57 -1.04
N VAL A 75 -0.91 4.72 -1.12
CA VAL A 75 -0.49 3.88 0.02
C VAL A 75 0.07 4.74 1.15
N GLU A 76 0.93 5.72 0.85
CA GLU A 76 1.46 6.63 1.87
C GLU A 76 0.34 7.44 2.55
N GLU A 77 -0.62 7.96 1.78
CA GLU A 77 -1.81 8.66 2.30
C GLU A 77 -2.65 7.73 3.20
N GLY A 78 -2.87 6.49 2.79
CA GLY A 78 -3.61 5.50 3.56
C GLY A 78 -2.92 5.15 4.89
N LEU A 79 -1.61 4.93 4.86
CA LEU A 79 -0.81 4.65 6.07
C LEU A 79 -0.83 5.83 7.04
N LEU A 80 -0.72 7.07 6.55
CA LEU A 80 -0.82 8.28 7.36
C LEU A 80 -2.22 8.43 7.98
N ALA A 81 -3.28 8.13 7.22
CA ALA A 81 -4.65 8.16 7.72
C ALA A 81 -4.83 7.16 8.87
N SER A 82 -4.34 5.92 8.73
CA SER A 82 -4.40 4.91 9.79
C SER A 82 -3.65 5.29 11.07
N LEU A 83 -2.55 6.05 10.95
CA LEU A 83 -1.84 6.62 12.12
C LEU A 83 -2.61 7.78 12.76
N GLY A 84 -3.32 8.57 11.95
CA GLY A 84 -4.12 9.71 12.42
C GLY A 84 -5.45 9.32 13.09
N GLU A 85 -5.95 8.11 12.84
CA GLU A 85 -7.17 7.58 13.46
C GLU A 85 -6.97 7.02 14.87
N LEU A 86 -5.72 6.85 15.32
CA LEU A 86 -5.43 6.57 16.73
C LEU A 86 -5.64 7.86 17.54
N SER A 87 -6.74 7.94 18.29
CA SER A 87 -6.87 9.02 19.25
C SER A 87 -5.75 8.93 20.31
N GLU A 88 -5.32 10.07 20.83
CA GLU A 88 -4.31 10.13 21.90
C GLU A 88 -4.75 9.29 23.12
N GLU A 89 -6.06 9.19 23.36
CA GLU A 89 -6.67 8.37 24.41
C GLU A 89 -6.55 6.86 24.14
N GLU A 90 -6.72 6.42 22.89
CA GLU A 90 -6.57 5.01 22.50
C GLU A 90 -5.11 4.57 22.49
N ALA A 91 -4.21 5.41 21.97
CA ALA A 91 -2.77 5.15 22.02
C ALA A 91 -2.26 5.04 23.47
N LEU A 92 -2.74 5.91 24.37
CA LEU A 92 -2.44 5.84 25.80
C LEU A 92 -2.98 4.57 26.46
N ARG A 93 -4.20 4.12 26.10
CA ARG A 93 -4.75 2.85 26.59
C ARG A 93 -3.89 1.66 26.18
N MET A 94 -3.47 1.57 24.92
CA MET A 94 -2.65 0.45 24.44
C MET A 94 -1.29 0.39 25.16
N LEU A 95 -0.67 1.55 25.43
CA LEU A 95 0.58 1.62 26.20
C LEU A 95 0.40 1.19 27.67
N GLN A 96 -0.73 1.56 28.28
CA GLN A 96 -1.09 1.13 29.64
C GLN A 96 -1.34 -0.38 29.71
N GLU A 97 -2.05 -0.93 28.73
CA GLU A 97 -2.34 -2.37 28.65
C GLU A 97 -1.07 -3.21 28.47
N GLU A 98 -0.11 -2.77 27.64
CA GLU A 98 1.19 -3.44 27.47
C GLU A 98 2.05 -3.38 28.74
N THR A 99 2.04 -2.25 29.46
CA THR A 99 2.77 -2.13 30.74
C THR A 99 2.12 -2.96 31.86
N GLU A 100 0.80 -3.05 31.90
CA GLU A 100 0.07 -3.90 32.85
C GLU A 100 0.28 -5.39 32.57
N ARG A 101 0.37 -5.78 31.29
CA ARG A 101 0.64 -7.15 30.88
C ARG A 101 2.06 -7.57 31.26
N ALA A 102 3.06 -6.72 31.01
CA ALA A 102 4.44 -6.95 31.43
C ALA A 102 4.60 -7.04 32.96
N ALA A 103 3.76 -6.33 33.72
CA ALA A 103 3.76 -6.38 35.19
C ALA A 103 3.03 -7.61 35.77
N ARG A 104 2.16 -8.28 35.01
CA ARG A 104 1.48 -9.51 35.44
C ARG A 104 2.32 -10.78 35.25
N ASP A 105 3.29 -10.73 34.34
CA ASP A 105 4.18 -11.86 34.01
C ASP A 105 5.51 -11.82 34.80
N ALA A 106 5.70 -10.84 35.69
CA ALA A 106 6.87 -10.67 36.56
C ALA A 106 6.57 -11.01 38.03
#